data_AF-A0AAU4Z3C5-F1
#
_entry.id   AF-A0AAU4Z3C5-F1
#
_cell.length_a   1.000
_cell.length_b   1.000
_cell.length_c   1.000
_cell.angle_alpha   90.00
_cell.angle_beta   90.00
_cell.angle_gamma   90.00
#
_symmetry.space_group_name_H-M   'P 1'
#
loop_
_entity.id
_entity.type
_entity.pdbx_description
1 polymer ?
#
loop_
_entity_poly.entity_id
_entity_poly.type
_entity_poly.pdbx_seq_one_letter_code
_entity_poly.pdbx_strand_id
1 'polypeptide(L)'
;MAAIRESGSGEWARYWQYAELPDLDLLRARYVRHTFPRHSHEGYVFGTITRGVEDVGLPGGTVHAGPGTVVMINPEVPHTARAGVPEGWVYATLYPSSQVINDIAADTTSLRGTVGFTETSVVDPYAARLIGEVHRAAEEGNALAADTVLRVMVTRLLGRYGSALPVRAPRSAGARDAARARAVLEGRMAAPPTLEALAAELGTSPFALLRAFKKQYGMPPHAWLTDARVRAARRMLDAGTAPAEAAAEVGFTDQPHLNRHFTRIVGVPPGAYQRERARTYKTGPDLPT
;
A
#
# COMPACT_ATOMS: atom_id res chain seq x y z
N MET A 1 -8.83 23.32 10.03
CA MET A 1 -9.03 22.45 11.20
C MET A 1 -10.18 21.48 11.00
N ALA A 2 -9.96 20.35 10.33
CA ALA A 2 -10.90 19.23 10.37
C ALA A 2 -10.42 18.27 11.47
N ALA A 3 -10.82 18.54 12.72
CA ALA A 3 -10.68 17.56 13.79
C ALA A 3 -11.44 16.30 13.36
N ILE A 4 -10.72 15.19 13.17
CA ILE A 4 -11.33 13.88 13.05
C ILE A 4 -12.12 13.67 14.35
N ARG A 5 -13.45 13.64 14.25
CA ARG A 5 -14.31 13.30 15.40
C ARG A 5 -13.91 11.91 15.89
N GLU A 6 -13.13 11.83 16.96
CA GLU A 6 -12.93 10.62 17.78
C GLU A 6 -14.20 10.27 18.59
N SER A 7 -15.40 10.44 18.01
CA SER A 7 -16.67 10.36 18.74
C SER A 7 -17.55 9.19 18.29
N GLY A 8 -16.96 8.05 17.90
CA GLY A 8 -17.70 6.84 17.57
C GLY A 8 -16.91 5.57 17.94
N SER A 9 -17.59 4.62 18.60
CA SER A 9 -17.05 3.28 18.89
C SER A 9 -16.91 2.39 17.64
N GLY A 10 -17.42 2.84 16.49
CA GLY A 10 -17.43 2.12 15.22
C GLY A 10 -16.10 2.13 14.48
N GLU A 11 -16.02 1.31 13.43
CA GLU A 11 -14.90 1.31 12.49
C GLU A 11 -14.90 2.60 11.67
N TRP A 12 -13.71 3.15 11.44
CA TRP A 12 -13.53 4.35 10.62
C TRP A 12 -12.19 4.29 9.90
N ALA A 13 -12.11 4.94 8.75
CA ALA A 13 -10.87 5.05 7.99
C ALA A 13 -10.86 6.34 7.19
N ARG A 14 -9.69 6.96 7.11
CA ARG A 14 -9.41 8.11 6.26
C ARG A 14 -8.14 7.84 5.49
N TYR A 15 -8.25 7.83 4.17
CA TYR A 15 -7.12 7.71 3.25
C TYR A 15 -7.02 9.01 2.45
N TRP A 16 -5.86 9.68 2.46
CA TRP A 16 -5.69 10.94 1.76
C TRP A 16 -4.26 11.15 1.25
N GLN A 17 -4.09 12.08 0.32
CA GLN A 17 -2.79 12.62 -0.08
C GLN A 17 -2.59 13.94 0.63
N TYR A 18 -1.37 14.23 1.06
CA TYR A 18 -1.03 15.60 1.43
C TYR A 18 -0.55 16.36 0.19
N ALA A 19 -1.19 17.48 -0.16
CA ALA A 19 -0.98 18.18 -1.45
C ALA A 19 0.48 18.57 -1.67
N GLU A 20 1.12 19.08 -0.61
CA GLU A 20 2.49 19.56 -0.61
C GLU A 20 3.53 18.41 -0.63
N LEU A 21 3.08 17.17 -0.44
CA LEU A 21 3.89 15.94 -0.53
C LEU A 21 3.16 14.92 -1.43
N PRO A 22 3.10 15.15 -2.75
CA PRO A 22 2.29 14.34 -3.67
C PRO A 22 2.72 12.87 -3.74
N ASP A 23 3.96 12.56 -3.38
CA ASP A 23 4.47 11.19 -3.31
C ASP A 23 4.23 10.49 -1.95
N LEU A 24 3.38 11.06 -1.10
CA LEU A 24 3.03 10.53 0.21
C LEU A 24 1.52 10.39 0.38
N ASP A 25 1.06 9.15 0.49
CA ASP A 25 -0.28 8.87 1.01
C ASP A 25 -0.28 8.58 2.50
N LEU A 26 -1.39 8.92 3.14
CA LEU A 26 -1.62 8.75 4.56
C LEU A 26 -2.92 7.96 4.77
N LEU A 27 -2.87 7.00 5.69
CA LEU A 27 -4.05 6.31 6.20
C LEU A 27 -4.07 6.38 7.72
N ARG A 28 -5.22 6.75 8.27
CA ARG A 28 -5.55 6.50 9.68
C ARG A 28 -6.85 5.73 9.73
N ALA A 29 -6.89 4.72 10.58
CA ALA A 29 -8.09 3.92 10.72
C ALA A 29 -8.20 3.24 12.08
N ARG A 30 -9.44 2.91 12.42
CA ARG A 30 -9.82 1.93 13.43
C ARG A 30 -10.58 0.81 12.73
N TYR A 31 -10.06 -0.40 12.82
CA TYR A 31 -10.71 -1.60 12.31
C TYR A 31 -10.89 -2.64 13.40
N VAL A 32 -11.98 -3.39 13.33
CA VAL A 32 -12.33 -4.47 14.26
C VAL A 32 -12.62 -5.75 13.48
N ARG A 33 -13.44 -5.67 12.44
CA ARG A 33 -13.87 -6.79 11.59
C ARG A 33 -13.28 -6.73 10.19
N HIS A 34 -12.87 -5.55 9.74
CA HIS A 34 -12.22 -5.41 8.44
C HIS A 34 -10.97 -6.28 8.37
N THR A 35 -10.76 -6.92 7.23
CA THR A 35 -9.54 -7.69 6.95
C THR A 35 -9.01 -7.28 5.60
N PHE A 36 -7.72 -6.97 5.55
CA PHE A 36 -7.00 -6.75 4.32
C PHE A 36 -6.54 -8.11 3.79
N PRO A 37 -7.05 -8.53 2.63
CA PRO A 37 -6.66 -9.78 1.98
C PRO A 37 -5.22 -9.64 1.48
N ARG A 38 -4.69 -10.71 0.87
CA ARG A 38 -3.33 -10.65 0.33
C ARG A 38 -3.27 -9.63 -0.80
N HIS A 39 -2.45 -8.59 -0.64
CA HIS A 39 -2.25 -7.49 -1.57
C HIS A 39 -0.81 -6.97 -1.46
N SER A 40 -0.40 -6.08 -2.36
CA SER A 40 0.89 -5.38 -2.28
C SER A 40 0.75 -3.91 -2.70
N HIS A 41 1.80 -3.12 -2.44
CA HIS A 41 1.87 -1.71 -2.84
C HIS A 41 3.08 -1.46 -3.73
N GLU A 42 2.97 -0.45 -4.60
CA GLU A 42 4.08 0.00 -5.46
C GLU A 42 5.14 0.81 -4.68
N GLY A 43 4.72 1.44 -3.57
CA GLY A 43 5.59 2.15 -2.62
C GLY A 43 5.85 1.37 -1.34
N TYR A 44 6.50 2.03 -0.39
CA TYR A 44 6.77 1.48 0.94
C TYR A 44 5.54 1.63 1.84
N VAL A 45 5.47 0.82 2.89
CA VAL A 45 4.50 0.99 3.98
C VAL A 45 5.26 1.19 5.28
N PHE A 46 4.96 2.29 5.97
CA PHE A 46 5.36 2.51 7.35
C PHE A 46 4.13 2.66 8.22
N GLY A 47 3.78 1.60 8.95
CA GLY A 47 2.62 1.57 9.84
C GLY A 47 3.02 1.61 11.31
N THR A 48 2.22 2.28 12.13
CA THR A 48 2.34 2.16 13.59
C THR A 48 0.99 1.98 14.24
N ILE A 49 0.94 1.11 15.25
CA ILE A 49 -0.26 0.82 16.02
C ILE A 49 -0.26 1.76 17.24
N THR A 50 -1.39 2.40 17.49
CA THR A 50 -1.59 3.26 18.67
C THR A 50 -2.47 2.58 19.72
N ARG A 51 -3.35 1.66 19.31
CA ARG A 51 -4.20 0.87 20.20
C ARG A 51 -4.54 -0.47 19.59
N GLY A 52 -4.69 -1.51 20.42
CA GLY A 52 -5.04 -2.85 19.95
C GLY A 52 -3.85 -3.58 19.31
N VAL A 53 -4.14 -4.59 18.48
CA VAL A 53 -3.11 -5.42 17.83
C VAL A 53 -3.49 -5.68 16.37
N GLU A 54 -2.54 -5.46 15.47
CA GLU A 54 -2.64 -5.84 14.06
C GLU A 54 -1.80 -7.11 13.80
N ASP A 55 -2.43 -8.14 13.23
CA ASP A 55 -1.76 -9.31 12.68
C ASP A 55 -1.41 -9.04 11.21
N VAL A 56 -0.12 -8.91 10.91
CA VAL A 56 0.38 -8.69 9.54
C VAL A 56 0.98 -9.98 8.98
N GLY A 57 0.30 -10.58 8.01
CA GLY A 57 0.72 -11.86 7.42
C GLY A 57 1.65 -11.67 6.23
N LEU A 58 2.96 -11.85 6.46
CA LEU A 58 4.06 -11.66 5.50
C LEU A 58 4.54 -13.00 4.92
N PRO A 59 5.40 -12.99 3.89
CA PRO A 59 5.98 -14.23 3.36
C PRO A 59 6.79 -15.03 4.39
N GLY A 60 7.41 -14.35 5.36
CA GLY A 60 8.22 -14.96 6.42
C GLY A 60 7.46 -15.39 7.67
N GLY A 61 6.15 -15.17 7.74
CA GLY A 61 5.33 -15.46 8.92
C GLY A 61 4.37 -14.32 9.25
N THR A 62 3.75 -14.39 10.42
CA THR A 62 2.83 -13.35 10.92
C THR A 62 3.54 -12.50 11.95
N VAL A 63 3.48 -11.18 11.78
CA VAL A 63 3.87 -10.20 12.79
C VAL A 63 2.65 -9.85 13.63
N HIS A 64 2.80 -9.87 14.96
CA HIS A 64 1.80 -9.39 15.91
C HIS A 64 2.20 -8.00 16.40
N ALA A 65 1.68 -6.95 15.77
CA ALA A 65 2.05 -5.56 16.04
C ALA A 65 1.11 -4.93 17.06
N GLY A 66 1.63 -4.58 18.24
CA GLY A 66 0.94 -3.79 19.26
C GLY A 66 1.43 -2.34 19.33
N PRO A 67 0.99 -1.56 20.32
CA PRO A 67 1.36 -0.15 20.44
C PRO A 67 2.87 0.07 20.52
N GLY A 68 3.38 1.05 19.76
CA GLY A 68 4.80 1.38 19.68
C GLY A 68 5.62 0.52 18.70
N THR A 69 5.00 -0.46 18.05
CA THR A 69 5.58 -1.18 16.92
C THR A 69 5.55 -0.32 15.66
N VAL A 70 6.62 -0.38 14.87
CA VAL A 70 6.69 0.12 13.49
C VAL A 70 6.74 -1.09 12.56
N VAL A 71 5.74 -1.21 11.69
CA VAL A 71 5.70 -2.18 10.60
C VAL A 71 6.29 -1.54 9.36
N MET A 72 7.22 -2.23 8.71
CA MET A 72 7.92 -1.79 7.50
C MET A 72 7.69 -2.82 6.40
N ILE A 73 7.10 -2.41 5.28
CA ILE A 73 6.86 -3.29 4.13
C ILE A 73 7.50 -2.67 2.90
N ASN A 74 8.42 -3.41 2.29
CA ASN A 74 9.05 -3.01 1.03
C ASN A 74 8.06 -3.09 -0.14
N PRO A 75 8.30 -2.34 -1.23
CA PRO A 75 7.51 -2.41 -2.45
C PRO A 75 7.31 -3.85 -2.96
N GLU A 76 6.11 -4.10 -3.48
CA GLU A 76 5.69 -5.37 -4.07
C GLU A 76 5.75 -6.59 -3.13
N VAL A 77 5.93 -6.40 -1.81
CA VAL A 77 5.85 -7.48 -0.83
C VAL A 77 4.38 -7.81 -0.52
N PRO A 78 3.89 -9.01 -0.86
CA PRO A 78 2.52 -9.42 -0.58
C PRO A 78 2.26 -9.63 0.91
N HIS A 79 1.25 -8.96 1.45
CA HIS A 79 0.91 -9.06 2.86
C HIS A 79 -0.61 -9.02 3.09
N THR A 80 -1.02 -9.43 4.29
CA THR A 80 -2.40 -9.34 4.79
C THR A 80 -2.39 -8.53 6.08
N ALA A 81 -3.53 -7.96 6.46
CA ALA A 81 -3.71 -7.36 7.78
C ALA A 81 -5.09 -7.70 8.35
N ARG A 82 -5.16 -7.99 9.65
CA ARG A 82 -6.39 -8.27 10.38
C ARG A 82 -6.21 -7.94 11.85
N ALA A 83 -7.31 -7.93 12.61
CA ALA A 83 -7.24 -7.80 14.05
C ALA A 83 -6.53 -9.01 14.68
N GLY A 84 -5.56 -8.75 15.55
CA GLY A 84 -4.92 -9.76 16.41
C GLY A 84 -5.63 -9.96 17.74
N VAL A 85 -6.54 -9.05 18.10
CA VAL A 85 -7.35 -9.06 19.34
C VAL A 85 -8.81 -8.65 19.06
N PRO A 86 -9.79 -9.05 19.90
CA PRO A 86 -11.21 -8.78 19.65
C PRO A 86 -11.59 -7.31 19.53
N GLU A 87 -10.86 -6.41 20.20
CA GLU A 87 -11.11 -4.97 20.19
C GLU A 87 -10.67 -4.28 18.89
N GLY A 88 -9.97 -5.01 18.01
CA GLY A 88 -9.43 -4.49 16.77
C GLY A 88 -8.09 -3.77 16.94
N TRP A 89 -7.80 -2.85 16.02
CA TRP A 89 -6.61 -2.01 16.05
C TRP A 89 -6.91 -0.59 15.58
N VAL A 90 -6.15 0.36 16.12
CA VAL A 90 -6.09 1.76 15.69
C VAL A 90 -4.66 2.03 15.25
N TYR A 91 -4.50 2.57 14.05
CA TYR A 91 -3.18 2.73 13.45
C TYR A 91 -3.10 3.93 12.51
N ALA A 92 -1.86 4.34 12.28
CA ALA A 92 -1.49 5.36 11.32
C ALA A 92 -0.42 4.79 10.38
N THR A 93 -0.61 4.98 9.08
CA THR A 93 0.27 4.46 8.04
C THR A 93 0.66 5.56 7.07
N LEU A 94 1.90 5.51 6.61
CA LEU A 94 2.47 6.32 5.55
C LEU A 94 2.79 5.40 4.37
N TYR A 95 2.46 5.83 3.16
CA TYR A 95 2.80 5.15 1.92
C TYR A 95 3.65 6.06 1.02
N PRO A 96 4.94 6.27 1.35
CA PRO A 96 5.82 7.03 0.48
C PRO A 96 6.16 6.24 -0.78
N SER A 97 6.26 6.95 -1.90
CA SER A 97 6.71 6.38 -3.17
C SER A 97 8.15 5.89 -3.07
N SER A 98 8.54 5.01 -4.01
CA SER A 98 9.93 4.54 -4.06
C SER A 98 10.93 5.67 -4.32
N GLN A 99 10.50 6.72 -5.03
CA GLN A 99 11.32 7.88 -5.32
C GLN A 99 11.71 8.61 -4.02
N VAL A 100 10.74 8.92 -3.17
CA VAL A 100 10.97 9.61 -1.88
C VAL A 100 11.99 8.88 -1.01
N ILE A 101 11.87 7.55 -0.90
CA ILE A 101 12.77 6.77 -0.06
C ILE A 101 14.18 6.68 -0.66
N ASN A 102 14.30 6.53 -1.98
CA ASN A 102 15.60 6.53 -2.65
C ASN A 102 16.30 7.89 -2.54
N ASP A 103 15.57 9.00 -2.66
CA ASP A 103 16.13 10.36 -2.54
C ASP A 103 16.66 10.62 -1.13
N ILE A 104 15.86 10.30 -0.09
CA ILE A 104 16.32 10.43 1.30
C ILE A 104 17.52 9.52 1.57
N ALA A 105 17.54 8.30 1.01
CA ALA A 105 18.67 7.40 1.17
C ALA A 105 19.94 7.95 0.50
N ALA A 106 19.82 8.56 -0.67
CA ALA A 106 20.94 9.17 -1.39
C ALA A 106 21.54 10.34 -0.60
N ASP A 107 20.70 11.16 0.03
CA ASP A 107 21.12 12.32 0.83
C ASP A 107 21.74 11.94 2.18
N THR A 108 21.25 10.86 2.80
CA THR A 108 21.52 10.61 4.23
C THR A 108 22.28 9.31 4.52
N THR A 109 22.55 8.49 3.51
CA THR A 109 23.21 7.19 3.68
C THR A 109 24.24 6.88 2.59
N SER A 110 25.05 5.84 2.83
CA SER A 110 25.93 5.25 1.82
C SER A 110 25.25 4.17 0.97
N LEU A 111 23.95 3.90 1.17
CA LEU A 111 23.21 2.89 0.40
C LEU A 111 23.10 3.33 -1.07
N ARG A 112 23.14 2.36 -1.99
CA ARG A 112 23.09 2.57 -3.45
C ARG A 112 22.15 1.56 -4.09
N GLY A 113 21.56 1.94 -5.22
CA GLY A 113 20.56 1.14 -5.92
C GLY A 113 19.21 1.16 -5.20
N THR A 114 18.40 0.13 -5.40
CA THR A 114 17.10 0.00 -4.74
C THR A 114 17.30 -0.23 -3.25
N VAL A 115 16.90 0.71 -2.42
CA VAL A 115 17.01 0.57 -0.96
C VAL A 115 15.81 -0.20 -0.40
N GLY A 116 15.91 -0.69 0.82
CA GLY A 116 14.77 -1.24 1.53
C GLY A 116 15.13 -1.68 2.93
N PHE A 117 14.18 -2.27 3.62
CA PHE A 117 14.29 -2.61 5.03
C PHE A 117 14.45 -4.12 5.19
N THR A 118 15.43 -4.55 5.99
CA THR A 118 15.68 -5.97 6.29
C THR A 118 14.73 -6.50 7.36
N GLU A 119 14.26 -5.61 8.24
CA GLU A 119 13.26 -5.89 9.24
C GLU A 119 11.87 -5.54 8.75
N THR A 120 10.88 -6.38 9.04
CA THR A 120 9.47 -6.10 8.72
C THR A 120 8.70 -5.48 9.88
N SER A 121 9.21 -5.61 11.09
CA SER A 121 8.59 -5.03 12.29
C SER A 121 9.61 -4.83 13.40
N VAL A 122 9.58 -3.67 14.04
CA VAL A 122 10.45 -3.35 15.18
C VAL A 122 9.66 -2.63 16.26
N VAL A 123 10.01 -2.87 17.53
CA VAL A 123 9.53 -2.04 18.63
C VAL A 123 10.44 -0.81 18.72
N ASP A 124 10.03 0.29 18.09
CA ASP A 124 10.73 1.59 18.14
C ASP A 124 9.71 2.70 18.45
N PRO A 125 9.38 2.94 19.73
CA PRO A 125 8.39 3.94 20.13
C PRO A 125 8.72 5.35 19.63
N TYR A 126 10.00 5.67 19.42
CA TYR A 126 10.41 6.95 18.89
C TYR A 126 10.07 7.07 17.40
N ALA A 127 10.39 6.07 16.58
CA ALA A 127 10.00 6.05 15.17
C ALA A 127 8.46 6.01 15.01
N ALA A 128 7.75 5.26 15.85
CA ALA A 128 6.30 5.26 15.92
C ALA A 128 5.73 6.67 16.18
N ARG A 129 6.33 7.42 17.12
CA ARG A 129 5.96 8.81 17.40
C ARG A 129 6.18 9.72 16.18
N LEU A 130 7.29 9.55 15.45
CA LEU A 130 7.56 10.33 14.22
C LEU A 130 6.48 10.10 13.15
N ILE A 131 6.00 8.87 12.97
CA ILE A 131 4.86 8.58 12.06
C ILE A 131 3.64 9.41 12.48
N GLY A 132 3.33 9.43 13.78
CA GLY A 132 2.25 10.26 14.33
C GLY A 132 2.45 11.76 14.08
N GLU A 133 3.68 12.25 14.18
CA GLU A 133 4.04 13.65 13.93
C GLU A 133 3.93 14.05 12.45
N VAL A 134 4.30 13.18 11.51
CA VAL A 134 4.07 13.42 10.07
C VAL A 134 2.58 13.62 9.80
N HIS A 135 1.75 12.71 10.32
CA HIS A 135 0.29 12.82 10.18
C HIS A 135 -0.24 14.12 10.79
N ARG A 136 0.17 14.46 12.01
CA ARG A 136 -0.26 15.70 12.69
C ARG A 136 0.12 16.94 11.89
N ALA A 137 1.37 17.02 11.41
CA ALA A 137 1.83 18.15 10.62
C ALA A 137 1.07 18.29 9.29
N ALA A 138 0.78 17.18 8.61
CA ALA A 138 -0.04 17.18 7.40
C ALA A 138 -1.50 17.61 7.66
N GLU A 139 -2.09 17.18 8.78
CA GLU A 139 -3.45 17.58 9.20
C GLU A 139 -3.53 19.08 9.56
N GLU A 140 -2.44 19.65 10.08
CA GLU A 140 -2.29 21.08 10.39
C GLU A 140 -1.94 21.94 9.17
N GLY A 141 -1.64 21.33 8.02
CA GLY A 141 -1.21 22.05 6.82
C GLY A 141 0.22 22.60 6.91
N ASN A 142 1.05 22.04 7.80
CA ASN A 142 2.43 22.47 7.98
C ASN A 142 3.38 21.62 7.13
N ALA A 143 3.56 22.04 5.88
CA ALA A 143 4.35 21.29 4.90
C ALA A 143 5.80 21.08 5.31
N LEU A 144 6.45 22.14 5.81
CA LEU A 144 7.83 22.08 6.25
C LEU A 144 8.01 21.08 7.39
N ALA A 145 7.11 21.08 8.38
CA ALA A 145 7.18 20.11 9.47
C ALA A 145 6.89 18.69 8.99
N ALA A 146 5.90 18.49 8.11
CA ALA A 146 5.58 17.17 7.58
C ALA A 146 6.77 16.56 6.81
N ASP A 147 7.39 17.32 5.92
CA ASP A 147 8.56 16.87 5.15
C ASP A 147 9.78 16.63 6.05
N THR A 148 10.05 17.57 6.97
CA THR A 148 11.19 17.45 7.90
C THR A 148 11.08 16.19 8.76
N VAL A 149 9.91 15.95 9.36
CA VAL A 149 9.70 14.77 10.21
C VAL A 149 9.73 13.49 9.38
N LEU A 150 9.18 13.49 8.17
CA LEU A 150 9.27 12.34 7.25
C LEU A 150 10.73 11.99 6.96
N ARG A 151 11.56 12.98 6.61
CA ARG A 151 13.00 12.79 6.34
C ARG A 151 13.72 12.24 7.56
N VAL A 152 13.53 12.84 8.74
CA VAL A 152 14.14 12.36 10.00
C VAL A 152 13.74 10.92 10.30
N MET A 153 12.46 10.58 10.12
CA MET A 153 11.95 9.22 10.32
C MET A 153 12.60 8.23 9.36
N VAL A 154 12.57 8.51 8.05
CA VAL A 154 13.12 7.63 7.02
C VAL A 154 14.62 7.45 7.21
N THR A 155 15.38 8.52 7.43
CA THR A 155 16.83 8.46 7.69
C THR A 155 17.15 7.57 8.89
N ARG A 156 16.38 7.69 9.98
CA ARG A 156 16.57 6.81 11.16
C ARG A 156 16.32 5.35 10.81
N LEU A 157 15.19 5.05 10.15
CA LEU A 157 14.83 3.68 9.81
C LEU A 157 15.85 3.08 8.83
N LEU A 158 16.32 3.85 7.85
CA LEU A 158 17.37 3.43 6.93
C LEU A 158 18.70 3.19 7.64
N GLY A 159 19.10 4.08 8.55
CA GLY A 159 20.35 3.95 9.29
C GLY A 159 20.40 2.72 10.21
N ARG A 160 19.24 2.22 10.65
CA ARG A 160 19.16 1.07 11.57
C ARG A 160 18.79 -0.25 10.89
N TYR A 161 17.90 -0.19 9.91
CA TYR A 161 17.26 -1.37 9.32
C TYR A 161 17.33 -1.35 7.79
N GLY A 162 17.94 -0.32 7.20
CA GLY A 162 18.08 -0.14 5.76
C GLY A 162 19.21 -0.98 5.19
N SER A 163 19.00 -1.45 3.96
CA SER A 163 19.99 -2.16 3.16
C SER A 163 19.72 -1.93 1.67
N ALA A 164 20.74 -2.17 0.84
CA ALA A 164 20.54 -2.29 -0.59
C ALA A 164 19.86 -3.63 -0.88
N LEU A 165 18.68 -3.59 -1.50
CA LEU A 165 17.96 -4.79 -1.89
C LEU A 165 18.60 -5.39 -3.16
N PRO A 166 18.79 -6.72 -3.20
CA PRO A 166 19.34 -7.35 -4.39
C PRO A 166 18.35 -7.28 -5.54
N VAL A 167 18.79 -6.75 -6.69
CA VAL A 167 18.02 -6.84 -7.94
C VAL A 167 18.02 -8.30 -8.41
N ARG A 168 16.91 -9.01 -8.19
CA ARG A 168 16.77 -10.41 -8.61
C ARG A 168 16.08 -10.48 -9.97
N ALA A 169 16.87 -10.59 -11.04
CA ALA A 169 16.35 -10.97 -12.34
C ALA A 169 15.68 -12.38 -12.28
N PRO A 170 14.63 -12.67 -13.06
CA PRO A 170 14.03 -14.01 -13.12
C PRO A 170 15.02 -15.07 -13.63
N ARG A 171 15.69 -15.78 -12.73
CA ARG A 171 16.78 -16.71 -13.11
C ARG A 171 16.27 -18.10 -13.55
N SER A 172 15.15 -18.57 -13.01
CA SER A 172 14.59 -19.89 -13.35
C SER A 172 13.57 -19.80 -14.50
N ALA A 173 13.35 -20.92 -15.20
CA ALA A 173 12.32 -21.01 -16.23
C ALA A 173 10.93 -20.63 -15.68
N GLY A 174 10.56 -21.18 -14.51
CA GLY A 174 9.31 -20.82 -13.85
C GLY A 174 9.20 -19.33 -13.49
N ALA A 175 10.30 -18.67 -13.07
CA ALA A 175 10.27 -17.24 -12.80
C ALA A 175 10.06 -16.41 -14.08
N ARG A 176 10.62 -16.85 -15.22
CA ARG A 176 10.36 -16.24 -16.52
C ARG A 176 8.92 -16.45 -16.97
N ASP A 177 8.37 -17.64 -16.80
CA ASP A 177 6.96 -17.93 -17.12
C ASP A 177 6.01 -17.08 -16.27
N ALA A 178 6.30 -16.92 -14.98
CA ALA A 178 5.55 -16.05 -14.10
C ALA A 178 5.60 -14.58 -14.57
N ALA A 179 6.76 -14.09 -14.98
CA ALA A 179 6.92 -12.73 -15.50
C ALA A 179 6.16 -12.52 -16.82
N ARG A 180 6.23 -13.48 -17.75
CA ARG A 180 5.47 -13.43 -19.00
C ARG A 180 3.96 -13.50 -18.74
N ALA A 181 3.52 -14.35 -17.81
CA ALA A 181 2.12 -14.42 -17.39
C ALA A 181 1.62 -13.10 -16.79
N ARG A 182 2.44 -12.46 -15.94
CA ARG A 182 2.12 -11.14 -15.39
C ARG A 182 1.94 -10.11 -16.51
N ALA A 183 2.88 -10.01 -17.44
CA ALA A 183 2.80 -9.07 -18.56
C ALA A 183 1.53 -9.29 -19.41
N VAL A 184 1.17 -10.55 -19.65
CA VAL A 184 -0.09 -10.91 -20.32
C VAL A 184 -1.31 -10.43 -19.54
N LEU A 185 -1.34 -10.65 -18.22
CA LEU A 185 -2.45 -10.27 -17.36
C LEU A 185 -2.59 -8.74 -17.23
N GLU A 186 -1.47 -8.01 -17.23
CA GLU A 186 -1.45 -6.54 -17.25
C GLU A 186 -2.00 -6.02 -18.58
N GLY A 187 -1.54 -6.56 -19.71
CA GLY A 187 -1.99 -6.13 -21.04
C GLY A 187 -3.41 -6.52 -21.39
N ARG A 188 -3.97 -7.56 -20.74
CA ARG A 188 -5.35 -8.05 -20.95
C ARG A 188 -6.17 -8.01 -19.66
N MET A 189 -5.97 -6.97 -18.85
CA MET A 189 -6.60 -6.87 -17.54
C MET A 189 -8.12 -6.85 -17.61
N ALA A 190 -8.73 -6.23 -18.63
CA ALA A 190 -10.17 -6.18 -18.81
C ALA A 190 -10.78 -7.55 -19.20
N ALA A 191 -10.08 -8.30 -20.05
CA ALA A 191 -10.50 -9.59 -20.59
C ALA A 191 -9.36 -10.62 -20.48
N PRO A 192 -9.05 -11.11 -19.26
CA PRO A 192 -7.92 -11.99 -19.04
C PRO A 192 -8.19 -13.39 -19.62
N PRO A 193 -7.17 -14.10 -20.11
CA PRO A 193 -7.30 -15.51 -20.49
C PRO A 193 -7.63 -16.39 -19.26
N THR A 194 -8.20 -17.58 -19.51
CA THR A 194 -8.28 -18.63 -18.48
C THR A 194 -6.88 -19.09 -18.09
N LEU A 195 -6.73 -19.79 -16.96
CA LEU A 195 -5.45 -20.33 -16.55
C LEU A 195 -4.90 -21.33 -17.58
N GLU A 196 -5.78 -22.13 -18.18
CA GLU A 196 -5.46 -23.09 -19.23
C GLU A 196 -4.95 -22.42 -20.50
N ALA A 197 -5.65 -21.38 -20.97
CA ALA A 197 -5.24 -20.62 -22.15
C ALA A 197 -3.92 -19.88 -21.91
N LEU A 198 -3.76 -19.27 -20.74
CA LEU A 198 -2.53 -18.60 -20.34
C LEU A 198 -1.35 -19.57 -20.30
N ALA A 199 -1.55 -20.75 -19.71
CA ALA A 199 -0.52 -21.78 -19.64
C ALA A 199 -0.15 -22.32 -21.03
N ALA A 200 -1.15 -22.55 -21.90
CA ALA A 200 -0.93 -22.98 -23.28
C ALA A 200 -0.12 -21.95 -24.09
N GLU A 201 -0.46 -20.66 -23.99
CA GLU A 201 0.27 -19.56 -24.65
C GLU A 201 1.73 -19.47 -24.20
N LEU A 202 2.00 -19.81 -22.93
CA LEU A 202 3.33 -19.78 -22.35
C LEU A 202 4.13 -21.07 -22.59
N GLY A 203 3.50 -22.14 -23.10
CA GLY A 203 4.11 -23.45 -23.30
C GLY A 203 4.35 -24.21 -21.99
N THR A 204 3.49 -24.02 -20.98
CA THR A 204 3.61 -24.66 -19.66
C THR A 204 2.29 -25.32 -19.22
N SER A 205 2.30 -26.02 -18.08
CA SER A 205 1.07 -26.58 -17.52
C SER A 205 0.39 -25.61 -16.54
N PRO A 206 -0.94 -25.63 -16.40
CA PRO A 206 -1.67 -24.76 -15.47
C PRO A 206 -1.14 -24.80 -14.03
N PHE A 207 -0.86 -26.00 -13.51
CA PHE A 207 -0.32 -26.17 -12.16
C PHE A 207 1.14 -25.72 -12.04
N ALA A 208 1.97 -25.91 -13.07
CA ALA A 208 3.34 -25.40 -13.08
C ALA A 208 3.33 -23.87 -13.05
N LEU A 209 2.47 -23.25 -13.86
CA LEU A 209 2.29 -21.80 -13.89
C LEU A 209 1.79 -21.25 -12.55
N LEU A 210 0.76 -21.86 -11.97
CA LEU A 210 0.20 -21.46 -10.68
C LEU A 210 1.26 -21.47 -9.57
N ARG A 211 2.06 -22.55 -9.48
CA ARG A 211 3.15 -22.67 -8.51
C ARG A 211 4.25 -21.66 -8.76
N ALA A 212 4.66 -21.48 -10.01
CA ALA A 212 5.69 -20.53 -10.39
C ALA A 212 5.28 -19.09 -10.08
N PHE A 213 4.04 -18.72 -10.42
CA PHE A 213 3.47 -17.41 -10.15
C PHE A 213 3.37 -17.13 -8.66
N LYS A 214 2.81 -18.07 -7.88
CA LYS A 214 2.73 -17.93 -6.41
C LYS A 214 4.11 -17.85 -5.77
N LYS A 215 5.10 -18.59 -6.27
CA LYS A 215 6.49 -18.53 -5.79
C LYS A 215 7.14 -17.18 -6.09
N GLN A 216 6.87 -16.60 -7.25
CA GLN A 216 7.48 -15.35 -7.70
C GLN A 216 6.81 -14.11 -7.07
N TYR A 217 5.48 -14.10 -6.96
CA TYR A 217 4.69 -12.93 -6.57
C TYR A 217 3.91 -13.13 -5.26
N GLY A 218 4.15 -14.22 -4.53
CA GLY A 218 3.55 -14.53 -3.23
C GLY A 218 2.03 -14.75 -3.22
N MET A 219 1.36 -14.68 -4.36
CA MET A 219 -0.09 -14.89 -4.47
C MET A 219 -0.47 -15.56 -5.82
N PRO A 220 -1.62 -16.24 -5.91
CA PRO A 220 -2.10 -16.81 -7.17
C PRO A 220 -2.41 -15.74 -8.25
N PRO A 221 -2.37 -16.09 -9.55
CA PRO A 221 -2.63 -15.16 -10.67
C PRO A 221 -3.93 -14.36 -10.53
N HIS A 222 -5.03 -15.00 -10.13
CA HIS A 222 -6.33 -14.31 -9.99
C HIS A 222 -6.33 -13.25 -8.87
N ALA A 223 -5.70 -13.58 -7.72
CA ALA A 223 -5.58 -12.64 -6.61
C ALA A 223 -4.69 -11.45 -7.00
N TRP A 224 -3.59 -11.74 -7.70
CA TRP A 224 -2.69 -10.74 -8.25
C TRP A 224 -3.40 -9.82 -9.25
N LEU A 225 -4.16 -10.39 -10.19
CA LEU A 225 -4.92 -9.60 -11.17
C LEU A 225 -5.94 -8.69 -10.50
N THR A 226 -6.64 -9.19 -9.47
CA THR A 226 -7.60 -8.37 -8.71
C THR A 226 -6.91 -7.18 -8.03
N ASP A 227 -5.73 -7.40 -7.44
CA ASP A 227 -4.93 -6.34 -6.84
C ASP A 227 -4.44 -5.32 -7.88
N ALA A 228 -3.93 -5.81 -9.02
CA ALA A 228 -3.51 -4.97 -10.14
C ALA A 228 -4.66 -4.12 -10.71
N ARG A 229 -5.88 -4.68 -10.80
CA ARG A 229 -7.09 -3.94 -11.18
C ARG A 229 -7.43 -2.81 -10.22
N VAL A 230 -7.33 -3.07 -8.91
CA VAL A 230 -7.56 -2.02 -7.90
C VAL A 230 -6.50 -0.93 -8.00
N ARG A 231 -5.23 -1.27 -8.23
CA ARG A 231 -4.15 -0.30 -8.46
C ARG A 231 -4.39 0.55 -9.71
N ALA A 232 -4.79 -0.08 -10.82
CA ALA A 232 -5.15 0.65 -12.03
C ALA A 232 -6.36 1.58 -11.81
N ALA A 233 -7.42 1.10 -11.17
CA ALA A 233 -8.58 1.92 -10.84
C ALA A 233 -8.21 3.09 -9.93
N ARG A 234 -7.29 2.89 -8.98
CA ARG A 234 -6.78 3.95 -8.11
C ARG A 234 -6.15 5.09 -8.93
N ARG A 235 -5.28 4.77 -9.88
CA ARG A 235 -4.66 5.77 -10.78
C ARG A 235 -5.70 6.52 -11.62
N MET A 236 -6.73 5.83 -12.10
CA MET A 236 -7.84 6.48 -12.83
C MET A 236 -8.64 7.42 -11.93
N LEU A 237 -8.93 7.02 -10.70
CA LEU A 237 -9.61 7.87 -9.71
C LEU A 237 -8.77 9.10 -9.34
N ASP A 238 -7.45 8.94 -9.22
CA ASP A 238 -6.48 10.02 -9.00
C ASP A 238 -6.51 11.04 -10.15
N ALA A 239 -6.71 10.57 -11.39
CA ALA A 239 -6.89 11.39 -12.58
C ALA A 239 -8.33 11.94 -12.75
N GLY A 240 -9.24 11.65 -11.82
CA GLY A 240 -10.62 12.17 -11.82
C GLY A 240 -11.64 11.32 -12.59
N THR A 241 -11.27 10.14 -13.11
CA THR A 241 -12.23 9.23 -13.76
C THR A 241 -13.33 8.78 -12.79
N ALA A 242 -14.58 8.67 -13.26
CA ALA A 242 -15.68 8.22 -12.41
C ALA A 242 -15.51 6.74 -12.00
N PRO A 243 -15.91 6.33 -10.77
CA PRO A 243 -15.75 4.95 -10.33
C PRO A 243 -16.42 3.89 -11.23
N ALA A 244 -17.53 4.23 -11.88
CA ALA A 244 -18.20 3.32 -12.81
C ALA A 244 -17.39 3.08 -14.09
N GLU A 245 -16.80 4.13 -14.64
CA GLU A 245 -15.94 4.07 -15.83
C GLU A 245 -14.64 3.34 -15.51
N ALA A 246 -14.01 3.66 -14.37
CA ALA A 246 -12.82 2.96 -13.90
C ALA A 246 -13.08 1.46 -13.69
N ALA A 247 -14.28 1.07 -13.21
CA ALA A 247 -14.64 -0.34 -13.05
C ALA A 247 -14.66 -1.08 -14.39
N ALA A 248 -15.29 -0.49 -15.41
CA ALA A 248 -15.38 -1.07 -16.75
C ALA A 248 -13.99 -1.21 -17.40
N GLU A 249 -13.18 -0.15 -17.34
CA GLU A 249 -11.87 -0.10 -18.00
C GLU A 249 -10.90 -1.15 -17.45
N VAL A 250 -10.87 -1.34 -16.13
CA VAL A 250 -9.94 -2.30 -15.51
C VAL A 250 -10.48 -3.73 -15.49
N GLY A 251 -11.72 -3.97 -15.92
CA GLY A 251 -12.30 -5.32 -15.99
C GLY A 251 -13.01 -5.80 -14.73
N PHE A 252 -13.55 -4.90 -13.91
CA PHE A 252 -14.61 -5.27 -12.97
C PHE A 252 -15.95 -5.32 -13.71
N THR A 253 -16.81 -6.26 -13.31
CA THR A 253 -18.14 -6.46 -13.91
C THR A 253 -19.02 -5.22 -13.83
N ASP A 254 -18.95 -4.50 -12.72
CA ASP A 254 -19.71 -3.29 -12.45
C ASP A 254 -19.06 -2.46 -11.32
N GLN A 255 -19.59 -1.26 -11.08
CA GLN A 255 -19.12 -0.40 -10.00
C GLN A 255 -19.27 -1.05 -8.60
N PRO A 256 -20.38 -1.74 -8.24
CA PRO A 256 -20.46 -2.49 -6.99
C PRO A 256 -19.33 -3.51 -6.81
N HIS A 257 -18.92 -4.20 -7.87
CA HIS A 257 -17.82 -5.15 -7.86
C HIS A 257 -16.48 -4.46 -7.58
N LEU A 258 -16.19 -3.34 -8.26
CA LEU A 258 -15.05 -2.48 -7.91
C LEU A 258 -15.12 -2.03 -6.44
N ASN A 259 -16.26 -1.50 -5.99
CA ASN A 259 -16.43 -0.99 -4.62
C ASN A 259 -16.05 -2.04 -3.57
N ARG A 260 -16.50 -3.30 -3.75
CA ARG A 260 -16.17 -4.40 -2.83
C ARG A 260 -14.67 -4.67 -2.77
N HIS A 261 -14.00 -4.82 -3.92
CA HIS A 261 -12.57 -5.13 -3.94
C HIS A 261 -11.70 -3.94 -3.53
N PHE A 262 -12.05 -2.74 -3.99
CA PHE A 262 -11.35 -1.51 -3.66
C PHE A 262 -11.41 -1.24 -2.15
N THR A 263 -12.59 -1.29 -1.53
CA THR A 263 -12.73 -1.08 -0.07
C THR A 263 -11.93 -2.13 0.70
N ARG A 264 -11.99 -3.39 0.27
CA ARG A 264 -11.29 -4.50 0.93
C ARG A 264 -9.77 -4.39 0.85
N ILE A 265 -9.22 -3.84 -0.24
CA ILE A 265 -7.76 -3.71 -0.47
C ILE A 265 -7.22 -2.36 0.01
N VAL A 266 -7.94 -1.26 -0.24
CA VAL A 266 -7.50 0.12 0.06
C VAL A 266 -7.96 0.58 1.45
N GLY A 267 -8.98 -0.06 2.02
CA GLY A 267 -9.53 0.26 3.35
C GLY A 267 -10.63 1.34 3.34
N VAL A 268 -10.83 2.02 2.20
CA VAL A 268 -11.90 3.01 2.00
C VAL A 268 -12.63 2.78 0.67
N PRO A 269 -13.92 3.14 0.54
CA PRO A 269 -14.63 3.07 -0.74
C PRO A 269 -14.03 4.03 -1.79
N PRO A 270 -14.10 3.70 -3.10
CA PRO A 270 -13.48 4.51 -4.16
C PRO A 270 -14.07 5.93 -4.25
N GLY A 271 -15.37 6.10 -3.96
CA GLY A 271 -15.97 7.43 -3.89
C GLY A 271 -15.45 8.28 -2.72
N ALA A 272 -15.13 7.66 -1.58
CA ALA A 272 -14.51 8.38 -0.46
C ALA A 272 -13.06 8.73 -0.77
N TYR A 273 -12.32 7.78 -1.35
CA TYR A 273 -10.96 7.97 -1.83
C TYR A 273 -10.85 9.15 -2.81
N GLN A 274 -11.67 9.16 -3.86
CA GLN A 274 -11.66 10.21 -4.87
C GLN A 274 -12.04 11.59 -4.31
N ARG A 275 -12.97 11.66 -3.35
CA ARG A 275 -13.30 12.93 -2.69
C ARG A 275 -12.14 13.50 -1.89
N GLU A 276 -11.38 12.66 -1.18
CA GLU A 276 -10.18 13.14 -0.47
C GLU A 276 -9.13 13.64 -1.47
N ARG A 277 -8.92 12.96 -2.61
CA ARG A 277 -8.06 13.46 -3.69
C ARG A 277 -8.51 14.82 -4.23
N ALA A 278 -9.80 14.97 -4.53
CA ALA A 278 -10.34 16.24 -5.04
C ALA A 278 -10.24 17.39 -4.03
N ARG A 279 -10.29 17.09 -2.72
CA ARG A 279 -10.05 18.09 -1.66
C ARG A 279 -8.61 18.56 -1.67
N THR A 280 -7.66 17.65 -1.81
CA THR A 280 -6.23 17.96 -1.94
C THR A 280 -5.96 18.93 -3.10
N TYR A 281 -6.61 18.74 -4.26
CA TYR A 281 -6.48 19.63 -5.41
C TYR A 281 -7.15 21.01 -5.24
N LYS A 282 -8.19 21.12 -4.41
CA LYS A 282 -8.95 22.36 -4.19
C LYS A 282 -8.45 23.24 -3.04
N THR A 283 -7.49 22.77 -2.24
CA THR A 283 -6.89 23.53 -1.14
C THR A 283 -5.62 24.30 -1.52
N GLY A 284 -5.37 24.54 -2.82
CA GLY A 284 -4.54 25.68 -3.26
C GLY A 284 -5.18 27.01 -2.82
N PRO A 285 -4.42 28.12 -2.70
CA PRO A 285 -4.70 29.20 -1.76
C PRO A 285 -5.88 30.08 -2.19
N ASP A 286 -7.09 29.69 -1.83
CA ASP A 286 -8.23 30.59 -1.71
C ASP A 286 -8.66 30.63 -0.23
N LEU A 287 -8.03 31.55 0.51
CA LEU A 287 -8.52 32.00 1.81
C LEU A 287 -9.56 33.11 1.55
N PRO A 288 -10.84 32.95 1.92
CA PRO A 288 -11.69 34.10 2.15
C PRO A 288 -11.26 34.77 3.47
N THR A 289 -11.00 36.07 3.35
CA THR A 289 -10.77 37.07 4.43
C THR A 289 -11.71 36.93 5.61
#